data_AF-A0A7C5RHD0-F1
#
_entry.id   AF-A0A7C5RHD0-F1
#
_cell.length_a   1.000
_cell.length_b   1.000
_cell.length_c   1.000
_cell.angle_alpha   90.00
_cell.angle_beta   90.00
_cell.angle_gamma   90.00
#
_symmetry.space_group_name_H-M   'P 1'
#
loop_
_entity.id
_entity.type
_entity.pdbx_description
1 polymer ?
#
loop_
_entity_poly.entity_id
_entity_poly.type
_entity_poly.pdbx_seq_one_letter_code
_entity_poly.pdbx_strand_id
1 'polypeptide(L)'
;MGQDEREEVNIETEESEAPEQKPAFSVGAIVEWILSHVLQLVIAGIIAAVVAFIVVMQMKSRVSEEIVTARGPIKKEPPPMTFDLGSFNINTADVDEPHFVRLKIYIAYPEKNNPLMLELGQRKFQVRDIVISTVSSMKKEDLD
;
A
#
# COMPACT_ATOMS: atom_id res chain seq x y z
N MET A 1 -57.82 -54.84 -17.28
CA MET A 1 -58.54 -55.04 -16.00
C MET A 1 -57.45 -55.35 -14.98
N GLY A 2 -57.11 -54.56 -13.98
CA GLY A 2 -57.61 -53.30 -13.46
C GLY A 2 -57.04 -53.17 -12.04
N GLN A 3 -56.51 -51.98 -11.71
CA GLN A 3 -56.39 -51.39 -10.36
C GLN A 3 -55.45 -52.10 -9.35
N ASP A 4 -54.39 -51.41 -8.90
CA ASP A 4 -54.32 -50.62 -7.64
C ASP A 4 -54.43 -51.55 -6.42
N GLU A 5 -53.55 -51.51 -5.42
CA GLU A 5 -53.42 -50.44 -4.43
C GLU A 5 -52.08 -50.54 -3.69
N ARG A 6 -51.61 -49.39 -3.19
CA ARG A 6 -50.48 -49.21 -2.27
C ARG A 6 -50.98 -49.35 -0.82
N GLU A 7 -50.09 -49.76 0.08
CA GLU A 7 -49.99 -49.46 1.52
C GLU A 7 -49.10 -50.56 2.14
N GLU A 8 -48.27 -50.43 3.17
CA GLU A 8 -47.67 -49.34 3.92
C GLU A 8 -46.50 -50.00 4.70
N VAL A 9 -45.42 -49.25 4.88
CA VAL A 9 -44.43 -49.25 5.98
C VAL A 9 -44.45 -50.44 6.97
N ASN A 10 -43.32 -51.17 7.06
CA ASN A 10 -42.80 -51.55 8.37
C ASN A 10 -41.26 -51.43 8.38
N ILE A 11 -40.79 -50.48 9.17
CA ILE A 11 -39.40 -50.27 9.56
C ILE A 11 -39.26 -51.01 10.89
N GLU A 12 -38.46 -52.06 10.95
CA GLU A 12 -37.74 -52.52 12.14
C GLU A 12 -36.77 -53.63 11.70
N THR A 13 -35.49 -53.29 11.55
CA THR A 13 -34.47 -53.47 12.60
C THR A 13 -34.03 -54.93 12.68
N GLU A 14 -32.99 -55.29 11.93
CA GLU A 14 -31.94 -56.16 12.46
C GLU A 14 -30.58 -55.65 11.96
N GLU A 15 -29.91 -55.03 12.91
CA GLU A 15 -28.50 -54.73 12.96
C GLU A 15 -27.70 -56.03 12.80
N SER A 16 -26.79 -56.05 11.82
CA SER A 16 -25.66 -56.98 11.86
C SER A 16 -24.44 -56.25 11.33
N GLU A 17 -23.61 -55.92 12.30
CA GLU A 17 -22.32 -55.28 12.21
C GLU A 17 -21.40 -55.99 11.21
N ALA A 18 -20.78 -55.17 10.35
CA ALA A 18 -19.41 -55.24 9.85
C ALA A 18 -18.77 -56.62 9.51
N PRO A 19 -18.06 -56.68 8.38
CA PRO A 19 -16.67 -56.25 8.54
C PRO A 19 -16.33 -55.07 7.67
N GLU A 20 -15.98 -54.00 8.37
CA GLU A 20 -15.23 -52.84 7.93
C GLU A 20 -13.99 -53.30 7.15
N GLN A 21 -14.08 -53.30 5.81
CA GLN A 21 -12.90 -53.44 4.96
C GLN A 21 -12.10 -52.15 5.07
N LYS A 22 -11.20 -52.10 6.05
CA LYS A 22 -10.09 -51.15 6.07
C LYS A 22 -9.40 -51.27 4.71
N PRO A 23 -9.29 -50.20 3.89
CA PRO A 23 -8.39 -50.28 2.75
C PRO A 23 -7.01 -50.43 3.35
N ALA A 24 -6.45 -51.64 3.28
CA ALA A 24 -5.04 -51.85 3.52
C ALA A 24 -4.34 -50.92 2.54
N PHE A 25 -3.76 -49.84 3.06
CA PHE A 25 -3.05 -48.82 2.29
C PHE A 25 -1.81 -49.51 1.73
N SER A 26 -2.00 -50.22 0.62
CA SER A 26 -0.90 -50.90 -0.04
C SER A 26 -0.11 -49.80 -0.73
N VAL A 27 1.07 -49.53 -0.20
CA VAL A 27 2.01 -48.57 -0.79
C VAL A 27 2.24 -48.91 -2.27
N GLY A 28 2.16 -50.20 -2.64
CA GLY A 28 2.15 -50.68 -4.02
C GLY A 28 1.00 -50.15 -4.89
N ALA A 29 -0.25 -50.20 -4.43
CA ALA A 29 -1.39 -49.69 -5.22
C ALA A 29 -1.37 -48.16 -5.35
N ILE A 30 -0.84 -47.44 -4.36
CA ILE A 30 -0.66 -45.99 -4.44
C ILE A 30 0.46 -45.62 -5.39
N VAL A 31 1.57 -46.37 -5.37
CA VAL A 31 2.68 -46.16 -6.31
C VAL A 31 2.22 -46.46 -7.74
N GLU A 32 1.45 -47.53 -7.97
CA GLU A 32 0.88 -47.86 -9.28
C GLU A 32 -0.17 -46.82 -9.74
N TRP A 33 -1.02 -46.35 -8.81
CA TRP A 33 -1.98 -45.28 -9.06
C TRP A 33 -1.29 -43.96 -9.41
N ILE A 34 -0.24 -43.57 -8.68
CA ILE A 34 0.57 -42.39 -8.97
C ILE A 34 1.28 -42.58 -10.31
N LEU A 35 1.93 -43.72 -10.57
CA LEU A 35 2.62 -44.03 -11.84
C LEU A 35 1.70 -43.86 -13.05
N SER A 36 0.44 -44.33 -12.94
CA SER A 36 -0.56 -44.19 -14.00
C SER A 36 -1.01 -42.75 -14.22
N HIS A 37 -0.98 -41.90 -13.19
CA HIS A 37 -1.46 -40.51 -13.24
C HIS A 37 -0.32 -39.49 -13.29
N VAL A 38 0.95 -39.90 -13.36
CA VAL A 38 2.12 -39.00 -13.40
C VAL A 38 1.99 -38.00 -14.54
N LEU A 39 1.58 -38.46 -15.73
CA LEU A 39 1.47 -37.58 -16.89
C LEU A 39 0.44 -36.47 -16.66
N GLN A 40 -0.72 -36.80 -16.07
CA GLN A 40 -1.76 -35.83 -15.74
C GLN A 40 -1.31 -34.88 -14.63
N LEU A 41 -0.57 -35.38 -13.63
CA LEU A 41 -0.04 -34.58 -12.53
C LEU A 41 1.02 -33.59 -13.02
N VAL A 42 1.88 -34.01 -13.95
CA VAL A 42 2.85 -33.14 -14.61
C VAL A 42 2.15 -32.06 -15.44
N ILE A 43 1.14 -32.41 -16.23
CA ILE A 43 0.37 -31.44 -17.02
C ILE A 43 -0.35 -30.43 -16.10
N ALA A 44 -0.99 -30.90 -15.03
CA ALA A 44 -1.63 -30.04 -14.04
C ALA A 44 -0.62 -29.11 -13.33
N GLY A 45 0.57 -29.61 -13.02
CA GLY A 45 1.66 -28.81 -12.44
C GLY A 45 2.14 -27.71 -13.38
N ILE A 46 2.28 -28.01 -14.68
CA ILE A 46 2.66 -27.01 -15.69
C ILE A 46 1.57 -25.94 -15.81
N ILE A 47 0.29 -26.33 -15.88
CA ILE A 47 -0.82 -25.38 -15.95
C ILE A 47 -0.85 -24.49 -14.70
N ALA A 48 -0.68 -25.07 -13.50
CA ALA A 48 -0.63 -24.32 -12.26
C ALA A 48 0.54 -23.32 -12.23
N ALA A 49 1.72 -23.71 -12.73
CA ALA A 49 2.87 -22.82 -12.82
C ALA A 49 2.63 -21.65 -13.80
N VAL A 50 2.00 -21.91 -14.95
CA VAL A 50 1.65 -20.86 -15.94
C VAL A 50 0.63 -19.89 -15.35
N VAL A 51 -0.42 -20.38 -14.68
CA VAL A 51 -1.42 -19.53 -14.04
C VAL A 51 -0.79 -18.70 -12.91
N ALA A 52 0.04 -19.31 -12.06
CA ALA A 52 0.76 -18.59 -11.02
C ALA A 52 1.67 -17.49 -11.59
N PHE A 53 2.37 -17.78 -12.69
CA PHE A 53 3.23 -16.81 -13.37
C PHE A 53 2.42 -15.62 -13.94
N ILE A 54 1.28 -15.89 -14.57
CA ILE A 54 0.37 -14.85 -15.08
C ILE A 54 -0.15 -13.99 -13.92
N VAL A 55 -0.60 -14.59 -12.82
CA VAL A 55 -1.09 -13.87 -11.64
C VAL A 55 0.02 -12.99 -11.05
N VAL A 56 1.25 -13.49 -10.90
CA VAL A 56 2.37 -12.69 -10.39
C VAL A 56 2.72 -11.54 -11.32
N MET A 57 2.74 -11.74 -12.64
CA MET A 57 2.96 -10.67 -13.61
C MET A 57 1.84 -9.61 -13.57
N GLN A 58 0.59 -10.04 -13.38
CA GLN A 58 -0.57 -9.14 -13.32
C GLN A 58 -0.68 -8.40 -11.97
N MET A 59 -0.14 -8.97 -10.89
CA MET A 59 -0.03 -8.29 -9.59
C MET A 59 1.10 -7.25 -9.57
N LYS A 60 2.22 -7.45 -10.30
CA LYS A 60 3.31 -6.46 -10.38
C LYS A 60 2.86 -5.11 -10.95
N SER A 61 1.80 -5.07 -11.77
CA SER A 61 1.24 -3.82 -12.33
C SER A 61 0.08 -3.22 -11.50
N ARG A 62 -0.33 -3.89 -10.40
CA ARG A 62 -1.43 -3.47 -9.52
C ARG A 62 -0.96 -3.11 -8.11
N VAL A 63 0.35 -2.97 -7.87
CA VAL A 63 0.86 -2.22 -6.70
C VAL A 63 0.73 -0.72 -7.00
N SER A 64 -0.53 -0.32 -7.18
CA SER A 64 -1.00 1.05 -7.30
C SER A 64 -1.27 1.52 -5.88
N GLU A 65 -0.39 2.36 -5.34
CA GLU A 65 -0.65 3.36 -4.29
C GLU A 65 -1.64 3.01 -3.17
N GLU A 66 -1.78 1.75 -2.79
CA GLU A 66 -2.40 1.44 -1.53
C GLU A 66 -1.33 1.76 -0.50
N ILE A 67 -1.50 2.93 0.12
CA ILE A 67 -0.87 3.33 1.37
C ILE A 67 -1.15 2.19 2.34
N VAL A 68 -0.28 1.18 2.30
CA VAL A 68 -0.06 0.27 3.40
C VAL A 68 0.35 1.21 4.51
N THR A 69 -0.62 1.58 5.35
CA THR A 69 -0.38 1.97 6.72
C THR A 69 0.25 0.76 7.36
N ALA A 70 1.54 0.57 7.06
CA ALA A 70 2.40 -0.35 7.72
C ALA A 70 2.42 0.16 9.15
N ARG A 71 1.62 -0.48 10.01
CA ARG A 71 1.80 -0.49 11.46
C ARG A 71 3.12 -1.20 11.78
N GLY A 72 4.21 -0.79 11.14
CA GLY A 72 5.56 -0.94 11.66
C GLY A 72 5.81 0.19 12.66
N PRO A 73 6.88 0.12 13.47
CA PRO A 73 7.26 1.24 14.30
C PRO A 73 7.39 2.46 13.41
N ILE A 74 6.58 3.49 13.67
CA ILE A 74 6.68 4.80 13.01
C ILE A 74 8.14 5.20 13.22
N LYS A 75 8.96 5.10 12.17
CA LYS A 75 10.30 5.65 12.19
C LYS A 75 10.08 7.13 12.40
N LYS A 76 10.28 7.59 13.62
CA LYS A 76 10.26 9.01 13.94
C LYS A 76 11.29 9.64 13.03
N GLU A 77 10.82 10.38 12.02
CA GLU A 77 11.73 11.08 11.13
C GLU A 77 12.59 12.01 11.99
N PRO A 78 13.90 12.07 11.70
CA PRO A 78 14.78 13.01 12.39
C PRO A 78 14.20 14.44 12.27
N PRO A 79 14.34 15.28 13.31
CA PRO A 79 13.89 16.65 13.23
C PRO A 79 14.58 17.36 12.04
N PRO A 80 13.84 18.12 11.22
CA PRO A 80 14.45 18.82 10.10
C PRO A 80 15.44 19.88 10.59
N MET A 81 16.49 20.11 9.81
CA MET A 81 17.39 21.23 10.02
C MET A 81 16.75 22.51 9.51
N THR A 82 17.13 23.66 10.06
CA THR A 82 16.57 24.96 9.69
C THR A 82 17.62 25.88 9.10
N PHE A 83 17.30 26.57 8.02
CA PHE A 83 18.11 27.62 7.43
C PHE A 83 17.46 28.99 7.68
N ASP A 84 18.20 29.89 8.34
CA ASP A 84 17.72 31.24 8.66
C ASP A 84 17.90 32.18 7.45
N LEU A 85 16.78 32.66 6.90
CA LEU A 85 16.78 33.65 5.83
C LEU A 85 17.12 35.07 6.32
N GLY A 86 17.10 35.28 7.64
CA GLY A 86 17.28 36.57 8.30
C GLY A 86 15.96 37.30 8.52
N SER A 87 16.07 38.50 9.10
CA SER A 87 14.92 39.38 9.30
C SER A 87 14.57 40.14 8.03
N PHE A 88 13.30 40.47 7.90
CA PHE A 88 12.74 41.31 6.84
C PHE A 88 11.97 42.46 7.50
N ASN A 89 12.14 43.67 6.96
CA ASN A 89 11.30 44.84 7.27
C ASN A 89 10.86 45.36 5.91
N ILE A 90 9.58 45.20 5.57
CA ILE A 90 9.04 45.45 4.23
C ILE A 90 7.82 46.35 4.37
N ASN A 91 7.71 47.37 3.53
CA ASN A 91 6.51 48.21 3.45
C ASN A 91 5.45 47.51 2.59
N THR A 92 4.19 47.61 2.99
CA THR A 92 3.04 47.09 2.24
C THR A 92 2.65 48.01 1.08
N ALA A 93 1.81 47.51 0.16
CA ALA A 93 1.31 48.24 -1.00
C ALA A 93 0.10 49.14 -0.71
N ASP A 94 -0.12 49.53 0.55
CA ASP A 94 -1.29 50.30 0.95
C ASP A 94 -1.27 51.71 0.34
N VAL A 95 -2.44 52.15 -0.16
CA VAL A 95 -2.59 53.45 -0.84
C VAL A 95 -2.93 54.55 0.16
N ASP A 96 -3.66 54.23 1.22
CA ASP A 96 -4.21 55.21 2.15
C ASP A 96 -3.25 55.56 3.29
N GLU A 97 -2.61 54.55 3.91
CA GLU A 97 -1.67 54.72 5.03
C GLU A 97 -0.49 53.75 4.91
N PRO A 98 0.78 54.19 5.09
CA PRO A 98 1.93 53.31 4.99
C PRO A 98 2.03 52.37 6.19
N HIS A 99 1.94 51.06 5.93
CA HIS A 99 2.22 50.02 6.92
C HIS A 99 3.55 49.31 6.63
N PHE A 100 4.11 48.69 7.66
CA PHE A 100 5.31 47.85 7.53
C PHE A 100 5.12 46.52 8.24
N VAL A 101 5.70 45.48 7.66
CA VAL A 101 5.70 44.12 8.19
C VAL A 101 7.11 43.75 8.59
N ARG A 102 7.26 43.20 9.80
CA ARG A 102 8.50 42.59 10.27
C ARG A 102 8.37 41.08 10.31
N LEU A 103 9.16 40.39 9.50
CA LEU A 103 9.11 38.93 9.36
C LEU A 103 10.46 38.31 9.69
N LYS A 104 10.43 37.09 10.23
CA LYS A 104 11.61 36.22 10.34
C LYS A 104 11.24 34.84 9.83
N ILE A 105 11.96 34.37 8.81
CA ILE A 105 11.60 33.15 8.08
C ILE A 105 12.71 32.12 8.23
N TYR A 106 12.31 30.89 8.54
CA TYR A 106 13.17 29.72 8.61
C TYR A 106 12.71 28.70 7.56
N ILE A 107 13.64 28.19 6.75
CA ILE A 107 13.38 27.10 5.81
C ILE A 107 13.79 25.79 6.45
N ALA A 108 12.85 24.88 6.64
CA ALA A 108 13.12 23.52 7.11
C ALA A 108 13.61 22.64 5.95
N TYR A 109 14.66 21.85 6.18
CA TYR A 109 15.21 20.90 5.22
C TYR A 109 15.66 19.59 5.89
N PRO A 110 15.76 18.46 5.15
CA PRO A 110 16.08 17.16 5.76
C PRO A 110 17.46 17.13 6.44
N GLU A 111 17.52 16.52 7.64
CA GLU A 111 18.77 16.22 8.35
C GLU A 111 19.61 15.29 7.46
N LYS A 112 20.79 15.75 7.01
CA LYS A 112 21.74 15.11 6.06
C LYS A 112 21.68 15.54 4.59
N ASN A 113 20.89 16.55 4.22
CA ASN A 113 20.95 17.12 2.87
C ASN A 113 21.94 18.31 2.76
N ASN A 114 23.25 18.00 2.82
CA ASN A 114 24.31 19.00 2.66
C ASN A 114 24.28 19.78 1.32
N PRO A 115 23.98 19.14 0.17
CA PRO A 115 23.84 19.87 -1.10
C PRO A 115 22.76 20.96 -1.03
N LEU A 116 21.61 20.65 -0.43
CA LEU A 116 20.52 21.61 -0.28
C LEU A 116 20.88 22.76 0.66
N MET A 117 21.61 22.50 1.75
CA MET A 117 22.14 23.55 2.62
C MET A 117 23.06 24.51 1.84
N LEU A 118 23.94 23.98 0.98
CA LEU A 118 24.83 24.78 0.15
C LEU A 118 24.04 25.61 -0.87
N GLU A 119 23.05 25.01 -1.54
CA GLU A 119 22.19 25.70 -2.50
C GLU A 119 21.37 26.82 -1.85
N LEU A 120 20.78 26.56 -0.67
CA LEU A 120 20.08 27.57 0.12
C LEU A 120 21.00 28.73 0.51
N GLY A 121 22.26 28.43 0.83
CA GLY A 121 23.30 29.43 1.07
C GLY A 121 23.57 30.30 -0.16
N GLN A 122 23.80 29.68 -1.31
CA GLN A 122 24.11 30.37 -2.57
C GLN A 122 22.93 31.20 -3.09
N ARG A 123 21.71 30.67 -2.98
CA ARG A 123 20.47 31.32 -3.46
C ARG A 123 19.77 32.15 -2.39
N LYS A 124 20.36 32.33 -1.20
CA LYS A 124 19.75 33.07 -0.08
C LYS A 124 19.21 34.44 -0.51
N PHE A 125 20.01 35.20 -1.27
CA PHE A 125 19.60 36.53 -1.71
C PHE A 125 18.46 36.51 -2.73
N GLN A 126 18.45 35.51 -3.63
CA GLN A 126 17.36 35.32 -4.59
C GLN A 126 16.04 34.98 -3.86
N VAL A 127 16.11 34.07 -2.89
CA VAL A 127 14.95 33.72 -2.06
C VAL A 127 14.46 34.93 -1.28
N ARG A 128 15.37 35.74 -0.72
CA ARG A 128 15.01 36.99 -0.02
C ARG A 128 14.31 37.98 -0.94
N ASP A 129 14.78 38.15 -2.17
CA ASP A 129 14.19 39.06 -3.16
C ASP A 129 12.76 38.63 -3.55
N ILE A 130 12.54 37.32 -3.71
CA ILE A 130 11.20 36.76 -3.95
C ILE A 130 10.27 37.06 -2.76
N VAL A 131 10.74 36.87 -1.52
CA VAL A 131 9.95 37.20 -0.33
C VAL A 131 9.62 38.69 -0.28
N ILE A 132 10.61 39.56 -0.53
CA ILE A 132 10.42 41.01 -0.49
C ILE A 132 9.41 41.45 -1.54
N SER A 133 9.59 41.04 -2.79
CA SER A 133 8.69 41.38 -3.89
C SER A 133 7.26 40.89 -3.63
N THR A 134 7.10 39.66 -3.14
CA THR A 134 5.80 39.10 -2.79
C THR A 134 5.11 39.92 -1.70
N VAL A 135 5.77 40.11 -0.56
CA VAL A 135 5.16 40.82 0.58
C VAL A 135 4.94 42.30 0.28
N SER A 136 5.84 42.93 -0.48
CA SER A 136 5.69 44.34 -0.89
C SER A 136 4.51 44.59 -1.83
N SER A 137 4.01 43.53 -2.48
CA SER A 137 2.83 43.61 -3.35
C SER A 137 1.51 43.41 -2.60
N MET A 138 1.58 42.90 -1.37
CA MET A 138 0.40 42.65 -0.53
C MET A 138 -0.05 43.94 0.15
N LYS A 139 -1.37 44.08 0.29
CA LYS A 139 -1.96 45.13 1.13
C LYS A 139 -2.03 44.64 2.58
N LYS A 140 -2.21 45.56 3.51
CA LYS A 140 -2.46 45.22 4.93
C LYS A 140 -3.61 44.24 5.08
N GLU A 141 -4.68 44.43 4.32
CA GLU A 141 -5.89 43.59 4.34
C GLU A 141 -5.63 42.11 4.04
N ASP A 142 -4.56 41.81 3.29
CA ASP A 142 -4.16 40.44 2.94
C ASP A 142 -3.27 39.78 4.01
N LEU A 143 -2.80 40.57 4.98
CA LEU A 143 -1.80 40.19 6.00
C LEU A 143 -2.38 40.14 7.43
N ASP A 144 -3.64 40.57 7.61
CA ASP A 144 -4.40 40.58 8.87
C ASP A 144 -5.33 39.34 8.95
#